data_AF-A0A0Q4FXI6-F1
#
_entry.id   AF-A0A0Q4FXI6-F1
#
_cell.length_a   1.000
_cell.length_b   1.000
_cell.length_c   1.000
_cell.angle_alpha   90.00
_cell.angle_beta   90.00
_cell.angle_gamma   90.00
#
_symmetry.space_group_name_H-M   'P 1'
#
loop_
_entity.id
_entity.type
_entity.pdbx_description
1 polymer ?
#
loop_
_entity_poly.entity_id
_entity_poly.type
_entity_poly.pdbx_seq_one_letter_code
_entity_poly.pdbx_strand_id
1 'polypeptide(L)'
;MPLYFRFNILFVLLYALSACFVGCNGDHKQHKTNNNQIAGKITVTDLFLSYTDSVAKIPLNRFNESNIISLNKSFANKLPLSIYKGEQNKNAQNIIVQSYQNNNASHIGAGAILLLPKFISDSLRVGDFTRHFGNIKKEKPTIGVTEQPLPVEINLNAYTSIKLTFNNNEKLELAQVTMVEVLKYR
;
A
#
# COMPACT_ATOMS: atom_id res chain seq x y z
N MET A 1 -19.64 72.02 2.87
CA MET A 1 -20.73 71.04 3.00
C MET A 1 -20.15 69.64 2.81
N PRO A 2 -20.17 68.80 3.86
CA PRO A 2 -19.31 67.62 3.96
C PRO A 2 -19.99 66.37 3.39
N LEU A 3 -19.37 65.76 2.38
CA LEU A 3 -19.83 64.54 1.72
C LEU A 3 -19.04 63.29 2.18
N TYR A 4 -18.59 63.25 3.44
CA TYR A 4 -17.77 62.16 3.99
C TYR A 4 -18.31 61.56 5.30
N PHE A 5 -19.63 61.63 5.51
CA PHE A 5 -20.24 61.17 6.78
C PHE A 5 -21.27 60.04 6.63
N ARG A 6 -21.33 59.37 5.46
CA ARG A 6 -22.34 58.31 5.21
C ARG A 6 -21.79 56.91 4.94
N PHE A 7 -20.48 56.71 4.91
CA PHE A 7 -19.89 55.38 4.64
C PHE A 7 -19.43 54.60 5.88
N ASN A 8 -19.42 55.21 7.08
CA ASN A 8 -18.94 54.55 8.30
C ASN A 8 -20.01 53.87 9.17
N ILE A 9 -21.30 54.07 8.89
CA ILE A 9 -22.38 53.44 9.69
C ILE A 9 -22.71 52.02 9.17
N LEU A 10 -22.45 51.75 7.89
CA LEU A 10 -22.74 50.45 7.26
C LEU A 10 -21.76 49.34 7.67
N PHE A 11 -20.50 49.68 8.00
CA PHE A 11 -19.50 48.69 8.41
C PHE A 11 -19.61 48.28 9.89
N VAL A 12 -20.14 49.13 10.76
CA VAL A 12 -20.34 48.81 12.18
C VAL A 12 -21.54 47.88 12.39
N LEU A 13 -22.57 47.97 11.52
CA LEU A 13 -23.74 47.10 11.61
C LEU A 13 -23.44 45.63 11.23
N LEU A 14 -22.49 45.41 10.31
CA LEU A 14 -22.10 44.07 9.85
C LEU A 14 -21.23 43.29 10.86
N TYR A 15 -20.55 43.97 11.79
CA TYR A 15 -19.79 43.33 12.87
C TYR A 15 -20.66 42.95 14.08
N ALA A 16 -21.83 43.58 14.27
CA ALA A 16 -22.73 43.29 15.37
C ALA A 16 -23.63 42.05 15.12
N LEU A 17 -23.76 41.60 13.86
CA LEU A 17 -24.59 40.45 13.48
C LEU A 17 -23.85 39.10 13.54
N SER A 18 -22.52 39.08 13.69
CA SER A 18 -21.73 37.85 13.79
C SER A 18 -21.41 37.40 15.22
N ALA A 19 -21.83 38.17 16.24
CA ALA A 19 -21.55 37.87 17.65
C ALA A 19 -22.69 37.13 18.41
N CYS A 20 -23.81 36.80 17.75
CA CYS A 20 -24.99 36.23 18.41
C CYS A 20 -25.22 34.71 18.21
N PHE A 21 -24.19 33.95 17.81
CA PHE A 21 -24.27 32.47 17.79
C PHE A 21 -23.15 31.77 18.57
N VAL A 22 -22.69 32.40 19.66
CA VAL A 22 -21.95 31.70 20.73
C VAL A 22 -22.88 31.58 21.92
N GLY A 23 -23.67 30.51 21.95
CA GLY A 23 -24.66 30.32 23.01
C GLY A 23 -25.52 29.07 22.85
N CYS A 24 -24.92 27.92 22.57
CA CYS A 24 -25.58 26.63 22.83
C CYS A 24 -24.99 26.05 24.10
N ASN A 25 -25.53 26.48 25.25
CA ASN A 25 -25.45 25.74 26.50
C ASN A 25 -26.34 24.50 26.37
N GLY A 26 -25.78 23.45 25.78
CA GLY A 26 -26.33 22.10 25.79
C GLY A 26 -25.50 21.26 26.74
N ASP A 27 -26.06 21.02 27.92
CA ASP A 27 -25.53 20.19 29.00
C ASP A 27 -25.30 18.76 28.51
N HIS A 28 -24.12 18.45 27.98
CA HIS A 28 -23.71 17.10 27.59
C HIS A 28 -22.33 16.83 28.15
N LYS A 29 -22.31 15.92 29.14
CA LYS A 29 -21.15 15.21 29.66
C LYS A 29 -20.01 15.22 28.65
N GLN A 30 -18.94 15.94 28.96
CA GLN A 30 -17.63 15.72 28.37
C GLN A 30 -17.24 14.27 28.70
N HIS A 31 -17.71 13.34 27.86
CA HIS A 31 -16.92 12.18 27.54
C HIS A 31 -15.60 12.76 27.06
N LYS A 32 -14.58 12.71 27.92
CA LYS A 32 -13.21 12.66 27.47
C LYS A 32 -13.16 11.53 26.46
N THR A 33 -13.39 11.85 25.19
CA THR A 33 -12.92 10.99 24.11
C THR A 33 -11.43 11.03 24.30
N ASN A 34 -10.96 9.98 24.96
CA ASN A 34 -9.59 9.65 25.15
C ASN A 34 -9.05 9.44 23.74
N ASN A 35 -8.71 10.53 23.07
CA ASN A 35 -8.01 10.54 21.79
C ASN A 35 -6.54 10.22 22.09
N ASN A 36 -6.32 9.15 22.85
CA ASN A 36 -5.25 8.23 22.62
C ASN A 36 -5.55 7.62 21.24
N GLN A 37 -5.24 8.36 20.17
CA GLN A 37 -4.67 7.71 19.01
C GLN A 37 -3.40 7.05 19.53
N ILE A 38 -3.57 5.83 20.06
CA ILE A 38 -2.49 4.89 20.21
C ILE A 38 -1.92 4.84 18.81
N ALA A 39 -0.77 5.48 18.58
CA ALA A 39 -0.05 5.36 17.34
C ALA A 39 0.09 3.84 17.12
N GLY A 40 -0.72 3.31 16.19
CA GLY A 40 -0.85 1.88 16.01
C GLY A 40 0.55 1.34 15.79
N LYS A 41 0.96 0.36 16.59
CA LYS A 41 2.27 -0.26 16.42
C LYS A 41 2.36 -0.76 14.98
N ILE A 42 3.18 -0.10 14.17
CA ILE A 42 3.34 -0.45 12.75
C ILE A 42 3.72 -1.92 12.69
N THR A 43 2.89 -2.73 12.04
CA THR A 43 3.12 -4.16 11.96
C THR A 43 4.11 -4.49 10.84
N VAL A 44 4.70 -5.68 10.89
CA VAL A 44 5.55 -6.18 9.79
C VAL A 44 4.75 -6.26 8.49
N THR A 45 3.47 -6.60 8.57
CA THR A 45 2.53 -6.56 7.44
C THR A 45 2.42 -5.17 6.83
N ASP A 46 2.19 -4.13 7.64
CA ASP A 46 2.09 -2.74 7.15
C ASP A 46 3.40 -2.28 6.50
N LEU A 47 4.53 -2.63 7.10
CA LEU A 47 5.86 -2.34 6.55
C LEU A 47 6.08 -3.02 5.21
N PHE A 48 5.72 -4.30 5.10
CA PHE A 48 5.88 -5.07 3.87
C PHE A 48 4.98 -4.52 2.75
N LEU A 49 3.70 -4.24 3.04
CA LEU A 49 2.78 -3.63 2.07
C LEU A 49 3.30 -2.27 1.60
N SER A 50 3.81 -1.43 2.52
CA SER A 50 4.41 -0.13 2.18
C SER A 50 5.67 -0.28 1.32
N TYR A 51 6.48 -1.31 1.58
CA TYR A 51 7.63 -1.63 0.77
C TYR A 51 7.22 -2.09 -0.64
N THR A 52 6.24 -2.99 -0.75
CA THR A 52 5.67 -3.40 -2.05
C THR A 52 5.12 -2.22 -2.84
N ASP A 53 4.39 -1.31 -2.19
CA ASP A 53 3.91 -0.06 -2.81
C ASP A 53 5.07 0.80 -3.33
N SER A 54 6.14 0.92 -2.54
CA SER A 54 7.34 1.66 -2.95
C SER A 54 8.04 1.02 -4.16
N VAL A 55 8.13 -0.31 -4.21
CA VAL A 55 8.61 -1.05 -5.40
C VAL A 55 7.70 -0.78 -6.60
N ALA A 56 6.38 -0.82 -6.38
CA ALA A 56 5.38 -0.57 -7.42
C ALA A 56 5.35 0.88 -7.91
N LYS A 57 5.92 1.84 -7.18
CA LYS A 57 6.08 3.22 -7.63
C LYS A 57 7.34 3.47 -8.47
N ILE A 58 8.26 2.50 -8.56
CA ILE A 58 9.43 2.63 -9.43
C ILE A 58 8.96 2.60 -10.91
N PRO A 59 9.29 3.61 -11.73
CA PRO A 59 8.91 3.63 -13.14
C PRO A 59 9.72 2.61 -13.94
N LEU A 60 9.14 2.10 -15.04
CA LEU A 60 9.73 1.02 -15.87
C LEU A 60 11.19 1.32 -16.29
N ASN A 61 11.48 2.54 -16.73
CA ASN A 61 12.83 2.96 -17.15
C ASN A 61 13.89 2.95 -16.02
N ARG A 62 13.45 2.89 -14.76
CA ARG A 62 14.31 2.81 -13.57
C ARG A 62 14.15 1.47 -12.85
N PHE A 63 13.36 0.55 -13.39
CA PHE A 63 13.08 -0.74 -12.77
C PHE A 63 14.27 -1.70 -13.00
N ASN A 64 15.29 -1.59 -12.15
CA ASN A 64 16.52 -2.36 -12.20
C ASN A 64 17.07 -2.62 -10.80
N GLU A 65 18.04 -3.53 -10.70
CA GLU A 65 18.59 -3.98 -9.42
C GLU A 65 19.18 -2.84 -8.59
N SER A 66 19.88 -1.88 -9.21
CA SER A 66 20.50 -0.75 -8.49
C SER A 66 19.47 0.10 -7.75
N ASN A 67 18.35 0.43 -8.42
CA ASN A 67 17.28 1.19 -7.79
C ASN A 67 16.53 0.39 -6.72
N ILE A 68 16.38 -0.93 -6.92
CA ILE A 68 15.81 -1.83 -5.91
C ILE A 68 16.73 -1.92 -4.68
N ILE A 69 18.05 -2.02 -4.86
CA ILE A 69 19.03 -1.97 -3.76
C ILE A 69 18.93 -0.65 -3.01
N SER A 70 18.83 0.47 -3.74
CA SER A 70 18.67 1.79 -3.14
C SER A 70 17.40 1.86 -2.29
N LEU A 71 16.28 1.34 -2.81
CA LEU A 71 15.03 1.23 -2.08
C LEU A 71 15.18 0.34 -0.83
N ASN A 72 15.80 -0.83 -0.95
CA ASN A 72 16.01 -1.75 0.16
C ASN A 72 16.76 -1.09 1.33
N LYS A 73 17.75 -0.23 1.04
CA LYS A 73 18.48 0.52 2.08
C LYS A 73 17.55 1.40 2.91
N SER A 74 16.52 2.00 2.31
CA SER A 74 15.53 2.83 3.05
C SER A 74 14.61 2.04 3.98
N PHE A 75 14.54 0.71 3.78
CA PHE A 75 13.76 -0.23 4.60
C PHE A 75 14.63 -1.18 5.45
N ALA A 76 15.96 -1.10 5.38
CA ALA A 76 16.87 -2.08 5.98
C ALA A 76 16.71 -2.24 7.51
N ASN A 77 16.33 -1.17 8.21
CA ASN A 77 16.11 -1.20 9.65
C ASN A 77 14.68 -1.65 10.05
N LYS A 78 13.82 -1.92 9.05
CA LYS A 78 12.39 -2.18 9.23
C LYS A 78 12.01 -3.58 8.74
N LEU A 79 12.64 -4.05 7.68
CA LEU A 79 12.39 -5.34 7.06
C LEU A 79 13.70 -6.06 6.78
N PRO A 80 13.77 -7.39 7.01
CA PRO A 80 14.94 -8.18 6.66
C PRO A 80 14.96 -8.43 5.15
N LEU A 81 15.48 -7.48 4.36
CA LEU A 81 15.52 -7.55 2.90
C LEU A 81 16.87 -8.10 2.40
N SER A 82 16.86 -8.92 1.36
CA SER A 82 18.06 -9.38 0.67
C SER A 82 17.83 -9.46 -0.84
N ILE A 83 18.85 -9.13 -1.63
CA ILE A 83 18.81 -9.32 -3.08
C ILE A 83 19.17 -10.77 -3.42
N TYR A 84 18.43 -11.36 -4.36
CA TYR A 84 18.76 -12.67 -4.92
C TYR A 84 20.08 -12.62 -5.71
N LYS A 85 21.02 -13.52 -5.41
CA LYS A 85 22.35 -13.58 -6.03
C LYS A 85 22.66 -14.92 -6.73
N GLY A 86 21.63 -15.66 -7.16
CA GLY A 86 21.81 -16.89 -7.95
C GLY A 86 21.92 -18.19 -7.14
N GLU A 87 22.59 -18.19 -5.98
CA GLU A 87 22.55 -19.34 -5.06
C GLU A 87 21.54 -19.11 -3.93
N GLN A 88 21.02 -20.21 -3.37
CA GLN A 88 20.09 -20.21 -2.24
C GLN A 88 20.62 -19.28 -1.15
N ASN A 89 19.95 -18.14 -0.97
CA ASN A 89 20.16 -17.27 0.16
C ASN A 89 19.88 -18.12 1.41
N LYS A 90 20.94 -18.52 2.13
CA LYS A 90 20.88 -19.40 3.31
C LYS A 90 20.07 -18.80 4.47
N ASN A 91 19.69 -17.52 4.35
CA ASN A 91 18.95 -16.82 5.39
C ASN A 91 17.44 -16.92 5.13
N ALA A 92 16.83 -18.01 5.62
CA ALA A 92 15.40 -18.26 5.55
C ALA A 92 14.51 -17.21 6.27
N GLN A 93 15.14 -16.22 6.92
CA GLN A 93 14.46 -15.10 7.59
C GLN A 93 14.36 -13.85 6.72
N ASN A 94 15.02 -13.81 5.56
CA ASN A 94 14.99 -12.64 4.71
C ASN A 94 13.85 -12.71 3.70
N ILE A 95 13.23 -11.57 3.41
CA ILE A 95 12.48 -11.35 2.18
C ILE A 95 13.51 -11.28 1.05
N ILE A 96 13.40 -12.21 0.11
CA ILE A 96 14.30 -12.25 -1.04
C ILE A 96 13.67 -11.46 -2.18
N VAL A 97 14.43 -10.49 -2.69
CA VAL A 97 14.01 -9.57 -3.73
C VAL A 97 14.81 -9.86 -4.99
N GLN A 98 14.13 -10.17 -6.08
CA GLN A 98 14.73 -10.43 -7.38
C GLN A 98 14.06 -9.56 -8.44
N SER A 99 14.78 -8.56 -8.94
CA SER A 99 14.34 -7.78 -10.11
C SER A 99 14.75 -8.47 -11.40
N TYR A 100 13.92 -8.35 -12.44
CA TYR A 100 14.23 -8.81 -13.78
C TYR A 100 13.75 -7.81 -14.83
N GLN A 101 14.35 -7.89 -16.01
CA GLN A 101 13.92 -7.16 -17.21
C GLN A 101 13.63 -8.16 -18.32
N ASN A 102 12.53 -7.93 -19.02
CA ASN A 102 12.13 -8.73 -20.17
C ASN A 102 12.45 -7.94 -21.43
N ASN A 103 13.52 -8.33 -22.12
CA ASN A 103 13.95 -7.69 -23.36
C ASN A 103 13.19 -8.24 -24.59
N ASN A 104 12.47 -9.35 -24.45
CA ASN A 104 11.72 -10.00 -25.54
C ASN A 104 10.35 -9.35 -25.76
N ALA A 105 9.55 -9.81 -26.74
CA ALA A 105 8.21 -9.30 -27.06
C ALA A 105 7.12 -9.57 -25.99
N SER A 106 7.50 -9.75 -24.72
CA SER A 106 6.53 -9.81 -23.62
C SER A 106 5.89 -8.44 -23.40
N HIS A 107 4.58 -8.41 -23.14
CA HIS A 107 3.89 -7.20 -22.69
C HIS A 107 4.41 -6.70 -21.33
N ILE A 108 4.99 -7.59 -20.53
CA ILE A 108 5.68 -7.25 -19.28
C ILE A 108 7.10 -6.83 -19.64
N GLY A 109 7.46 -5.57 -19.42
CA GLY A 109 8.81 -5.04 -19.66
C GLY A 109 9.79 -5.30 -18.52
N ALA A 110 9.31 -5.33 -17.27
CA ALA A 110 10.14 -5.64 -16.10
C ALA A 110 9.27 -6.13 -14.93
N GLY A 111 9.91 -6.68 -13.91
CA GLY A 111 9.21 -7.03 -12.67
C GLY A 111 10.16 -7.32 -11.52
N ALA A 112 9.60 -7.38 -10.30
CA ALA A 112 10.32 -7.78 -9.10
C ALA A 112 9.55 -8.86 -8.35
N ILE A 113 10.21 -9.96 -8.07
CA ILE A 113 9.71 -11.05 -7.24
C ILE A 113 10.16 -10.80 -5.80
N LEU A 114 9.21 -10.79 -4.87
CA LEU A 114 9.40 -10.68 -3.43
C LEU A 114 8.98 -12.02 -2.81
N LEU A 115 9.95 -12.87 -2.50
CA LEU A 115 9.73 -14.13 -1.83
C LEU A 115 9.71 -13.94 -0.32
N LEU A 116 8.64 -14.39 0.33
CA LEU A 116 8.41 -14.15 1.74
C LEU A 116 8.97 -15.29 2.61
N PRO A 117 9.65 -14.97 3.72
CA PRO A 117 9.98 -15.94 4.74
C PRO A 117 8.72 -16.34 5.51
N LYS A 118 8.72 -17.56 6.07
CA LYS A 118 7.54 -18.17 6.69
C LYS A 118 6.86 -17.27 7.75
N PHE A 119 7.64 -16.62 8.61
CA PHE A 119 7.08 -15.79 9.68
C PHE A 119 6.29 -14.56 9.15
N ILE A 120 6.62 -14.06 7.95
CA ILE A 120 5.84 -13.00 7.31
C ILE A 120 4.61 -13.61 6.65
N SER A 121 4.78 -14.69 5.86
CA SER A 121 3.65 -15.35 5.18
C SER A 121 2.57 -15.80 6.16
N ASP A 122 2.96 -16.28 7.34
CA ASP A 122 2.01 -16.74 8.38
C ASP A 122 1.08 -15.63 8.87
N SER A 123 1.48 -14.35 8.76
CA SER A 123 0.69 -13.18 9.15
C SER A 123 0.06 -12.42 7.98
N LEU A 124 0.62 -12.54 6.78
CA LEU A 124 0.20 -11.77 5.62
C LEU A 124 -0.91 -12.48 4.83
N ARG A 125 -2.03 -11.80 4.59
CA ARG A 125 -3.19 -12.37 3.90
C ARG A 125 -3.49 -11.66 2.59
N VAL A 126 -4.13 -12.36 1.66
CA VAL A 126 -4.64 -11.75 0.42
C VAL A 126 -5.57 -10.58 0.72
N GLY A 127 -6.39 -10.68 1.78
CA GLY A 127 -7.24 -9.59 2.25
C GLY A 127 -6.48 -8.31 2.60
N ASP A 128 -5.26 -8.41 3.12
CA ASP A 128 -4.45 -7.23 3.46
C ASP A 128 -4.02 -6.47 2.20
N PHE A 129 -3.68 -7.18 1.13
CA PHE A 129 -3.40 -6.57 -0.16
C PHE A 129 -4.63 -5.90 -0.76
N THR A 130 -5.80 -6.56 -0.70
CA THR A 130 -7.03 -5.94 -1.24
C THR A 130 -7.40 -4.67 -0.50
N ARG A 131 -7.17 -4.63 0.82
CA ARG A 131 -7.41 -3.45 1.65
C ARG A 131 -6.42 -2.32 1.33
N HIS A 132 -5.17 -2.65 1.03
CA HIS A 132 -4.11 -1.67 0.80
C HIS A 132 -4.05 -1.15 -0.65
N PHE A 133 -4.21 -2.04 -1.63
CA PHE A 133 -4.01 -1.75 -3.06
C PHE A 133 -5.32 -1.69 -3.86
N GLY A 134 -6.45 -2.09 -3.27
CA GLY A 134 -7.74 -2.16 -3.94
C GLY A 134 -8.07 -3.55 -4.48
N ASN A 135 -9.14 -3.62 -5.27
CA ASN A 135 -9.79 -4.89 -5.60
C ASN A 135 -8.95 -5.80 -6.51
N ILE A 136 -9.03 -7.11 -6.25
CA ILE A 136 -8.44 -8.17 -7.07
C ILE A 136 -9.25 -8.39 -8.35
N LYS A 137 -8.56 -8.55 -9.49
CA LYS A 137 -9.12 -9.18 -10.67
C LYS A 137 -8.89 -10.69 -10.56
N LYS A 138 -9.97 -11.46 -10.36
CA LYS A 138 -9.87 -12.93 -10.35
C LYS A 138 -9.58 -13.43 -11.76
N GLU A 139 -8.50 -14.17 -11.94
CA GLU A 139 -8.30 -14.95 -13.16
C GLU A 139 -9.29 -16.12 -13.18
N LYS A 140 -9.92 -16.38 -14.34
CA LYS A 140 -10.78 -17.56 -14.51
C LYS A 140 -9.88 -18.78 -14.71
N PRO A 141 -10.14 -19.93 -14.06
CA PRO A 141 -9.41 -21.16 -14.33
C PRO A 141 -9.58 -21.57 -15.79
N THR A 142 -8.47 -21.66 -16.52
CA THR A 142 -8.45 -22.08 -17.93
C THR A 142 -8.56 -23.60 -18.08
N ILE A 143 -8.29 -24.36 -17.00
CA ILE A 143 -8.35 -25.82 -16.96
C ILE A 143 -9.13 -26.22 -15.71
N GLY A 144 -10.02 -27.22 -15.84
CA GLY A 144 -10.82 -27.74 -14.74
C GLY A 144 -9.98 -28.15 -13.54
N VAL A 145 -10.33 -27.57 -12.38
CA VAL A 145 -9.90 -27.92 -11.02
C VAL A 145 -8.43 -28.37 -10.92
N THR A 146 -7.51 -27.41 -11.01
CA THR A 146 -6.17 -27.61 -10.43
C THR A 146 -6.26 -27.37 -8.92
N GLU A 147 -5.71 -28.28 -8.10
CA GLU A 147 -5.67 -28.16 -6.63
C GLU A 147 -4.89 -26.92 -6.12
N GLN A 148 -4.10 -26.30 -7.00
CA GLN A 148 -3.37 -25.07 -6.72
C GLN A 148 -4.28 -23.87 -7.01
N PRO A 149 -4.51 -22.98 -6.02
CA PRO A 149 -5.24 -21.75 -6.29
C PRO A 149 -4.45 -20.90 -7.28
N LEU A 150 -5.15 -20.36 -8.28
CA LEU A 150 -4.53 -19.49 -9.27
C LEU A 150 -3.98 -18.25 -8.58
N PRO A 151 -2.79 -17.77 -8.98
CA PRO A 151 -2.32 -16.48 -8.52
C PRO A 151 -3.37 -15.40 -8.81
N VAL A 152 -3.48 -14.42 -7.91
CA VAL A 152 -4.43 -13.31 -8.06
C VAL A 152 -3.70 -12.04 -8.44
N GLU A 153 -4.31 -11.23 -9.30
CA GLU A 153 -3.71 -10.00 -9.79
C GLU A 153 -4.50 -8.78 -9.28
N ILE A 154 -3.79 -7.75 -8.83
CA ILE A 154 -4.32 -6.44 -8.46
C ILE A 154 -3.70 -5.41 -9.39
N ASN A 155 -4.55 -4.73 -10.18
CA ASN A 155 -4.10 -3.67 -11.07
C ASN A 155 -4.02 -2.35 -10.31
N LEU A 156 -2.82 -1.78 -10.22
CA LEU A 156 -2.62 -0.47 -9.60
C LEU A 156 -2.92 0.65 -10.60
N ASN A 157 -2.55 0.44 -11.86
CA ASN A 157 -2.86 1.30 -12.99
C ASN A 157 -2.69 0.52 -14.32
N ALA A 158 -2.79 1.20 -15.46
CA ALA A 158 -2.67 0.59 -16.78
C ALA A 158 -1.31 -0.08 -17.07
N TYR A 159 -0.26 0.28 -16.33
CA TYR A 159 1.12 -0.13 -16.59
C TYR A 159 1.74 -0.90 -15.42
N THR A 160 1.02 -1.09 -14.32
CA THR A 160 1.56 -1.74 -13.11
C THR A 160 0.50 -2.60 -12.45
N SER A 161 0.86 -3.85 -12.19
CA SER A 161 0.04 -4.78 -11.40
C SER A 161 0.88 -5.48 -10.33
N ILE A 162 0.19 -6.05 -9.36
CA ILE A 162 0.74 -6.90 -8.32
C ILE A 162 0.10 -8.27 -8.48
N LYS A 163 0.93 -9.31 -8.65
CA LYS A 163 0.51 -10.71 -8.67
C LYS A 163 0.86 -11.37 -7.34
N LEU A 164 -0.10 -12.04 -6.73
CA LEU A 164 0.06 -12.72 -5.45
C LEU A 164 0.03 -14.24 -5.67
N THR A 165 1.00 -14.93 -5.10
CA THR A 165 0.95 -16.38 -4.90
C THR A 165 0.73 -16.65 -3.43
N PHE A 166 -0.17 -17.58 -3.13
CA PHE A 166 -0.66 -17.85 -1.80
C PHE A 166 -0.92 -19.34 -1.61
N ASN A 167 -0.99 -19.78 -0.36
CA ASN A 167 -1.37 -21.16 -0.06
C ASN A 167 -2.88 -21.40 -0.27
N ASN A 168 -3.25 -22.65 -0.54
CA ASN A 168 -4.67 -22.97 -0.68
C ASN A 168 -5.39 -22.79 0.66
N ASN A 169 -6.50 -22.04 0.63
CA ASN A 169 -7.38 -21.80 1.76
C ASN A 169 -8.82 -21.75 1.24
N GLU A 170 -9.77 -22.27 2.02
CA GLU A 170 -11.20 -22.27 1.64
C GLU A 170 -11.73 -20.87 1.32
N LYS A 171 -11.18 -19.83 1.96
CA LYS A 171 -11.51 -18.43 1.69
C LYS A 171 -10.29 -17.68 1.17
N LEU A 172 -10.39 -17.19 -0.07
CA LEU A 172 -9.31 -16.44 -0.73
C LEU A 172 -8.77 -15.28 0.12
N GLU A 173 -9.64 -14.50 0.75
CA GLU A 173 -9.24 -13.36 1.59
C GLU A 173 -8.38 -13.76 2.81
N LEU A 174 -8.53 -15.01 3.28
CA LEU A 174 -7.80 -15.59 4.41
C LEU A 174 -6.59 -16.43 3.96
N ALA A 175 -6.34 -16.53 2.64
CA ALA A 175 -5.19 -17.23 2.14
C ALA A 175 -3.89 -16.47 2.46
N GLN A 176 -2.87 -17.23 2.83
CA GLN A 176 -1.57 -16.72 3.26
C GLN A 176 -0.70 -16.47 2.03
N VAL A 177 -0.17 -15.26 1.89
CA VAL A 177 0.66 -14.89 0.73
C VAL A 177 2.09 -15.36 0.96
N THR A 178 2.65 -16.06 -0.01
CA THR A 178 4.01 -16.64 0.03
C THR A 178 4.97 -15.94 -0.91
N MET A 179 4.44 -15.32 -1.98
CA MET A 179 5.23 -14.55 -2.94
C MET A 179 4.38 -13.41 -3.50
N VAL A 180 5.03 -12.27 -3.70
CA VAL A 180 4.47 -11.11 -4.38
C VAL A 180 5.33 -10.79 -5.58
N GLU A 181 4.72 -10.60 -6.73
CA GLU A 181 5.41 -10.14 -7.92
C GLU A 181 4.84 -8.79 -8.36
N VAL A 182 5.69 -7.77 -8.44
CA VAL A 182 5.33 -6.46 -8.99
C VAL A 182 5.68 -6.46 -10.46
N LEU A 183 4.68 -6.25 -11.32
CA LEU A 183 4.80 -6.30 -12.77
C LEU A 183 4.74 -4.89 -13.38
N LYS A 184 5.58 -4.65 -14.38
CA LYS A 184 5.62 -3.42 -15.17
C LYS A 184 5.35 -3.74 -16.63
N TYR A 185 4.27 -3.19 -17.17
CA TYR A 185 3.90 -3.35 -18.58
C TYR A 185 4.48 -2.22 -19.43
N ARG A 186 4.67 -2.51 -20.72
CA ARG A 186 5.13 -1.55 -21.74
C ARG A 186 4.03 -0.59 -22.17
#